data_AF-A0A969WXV8-F1
#
_entry.id   AF-A0A969WXV8-F1
#
_cell.length_a   1.000
_cell.length_b   1.000
_cell.length_c   1.000
_cell.angle_alpha   90.00
_cell.angle_beta   90.00
_cell.angle_gamma   90.00
#
_symmetry.space_group_name_H-M   'P 1'
#
loop_
_entity.id
_entity.type
_entity.pdbx_description
1 polymer ?
#
loop_
_entity_poly.entity_id
_entity_poly.type
_entity_poly.pdbx_seq_one_letter_code
_entity_poly.pdbx_strand_id
1 'polypeptide(L)'
;WEADWQKSSLDDLIEQIFSYNFEMASIADNPNQNGYNFNKSPFWQLCKEVMKLAGEEENWSDRVLWSNLYKVAPFKEGNPDNKLIKEIIESCIKILNYEIKLYRPSHIVFVTDAWWFDPSDTFKASFKQKFDIPIEHNTDKSTIIIGKGIWNKSNCNAKIVVTKRPEGLGITRKGHAEHIIRAFASLN
;
A
#
# COMPACT_ATOMS: atom_id res chain seq x y z
N TRP A 1 5.78 -10.86 -22.24
CA TRP A 1 4.96 -11.45 -21.18
C TRP A 1 3.57 -11.66 -21.75
N GLU A 2 3.30 -12.88 -22.22
CA GLU A 2 1.96 -13.28 -22.65
C GLU A 2 1.55 -14.39 -21.68
N ALA A 3 0.55 -14.12 -20.85
CA ALA A 3 -0.08 -15.13 -20.03
C ALA A 3 -1.37 -15.54 -20.76
N ASP A 4 -1.50 -16.84 -21.00
CA ASP A 4 -2.66 -17.43 -21.68
C ASP A 4 -3.78 -17.65 -20.66
N TRP A 5 -4.56 -16.59 -20.42
CA TRP A 5 -5.65 -16.61 -19.44
C TRP A 5 -6.87 -17.32 -20.04
N GLN A 6 -7.33 -18.38 -19.38
CA GLN A 6 -8.57 -19.02 -19.79
C GLN A 6 -9.75 -18.08 -19.47
N LYS A 7 -10.66 -17.89 -20.43
CA LYS A 7 -11.91 -17.15 -20.21
C LYS A 7 -12.79 -17.95 -19.24
N SER A 8 -12.79 -17.56 -17.97
CA SER A 8 -13.47 -18.23 -16.87
C SER A 8 -14.21 -17.23 -15.97
N SER A 9 -14.77 -17.67 -14.84
CA SER A 9 -15.34 -16.75 -13.85
C SER A 9 -14.26 -15.84 -13.24
N LEU A 10 -14.66 -14.73 -12.61
CA LEU A 10 -13.70 -13.82 -11.95
C LEU A 10 -12.89 -14.54 -10.87
N ASP A 11 -13.51 -15.46 -10.13
CA ASP A 11 -12.84 -16.23 -9.09
C ASP A 11 -11.83 -17.21 -9.71
N ASP A 12 -12.15 -17.85 -10.83
CA ASP A 12 -11.21 -18.71 -11.56
C ASP A 12 -10.03 -17.92 -12.17
N LEU A 13 -10.28 -16.68 -12.61
CA LEU A 13 -9.20 -15.80 -13.11
C LEU A 13 -8.28 -15.38 -11.96
N ILE A 14 -8.87 -15.09 -10.79
CA ILE A 14 -8.15 -14.81 -9.55
C ILE A 14 -7.29 -16.02 -9.18
N GLU A 15 -7.86 -17.23 -9.15
CA GLU A 15 -7.09 -18.45 -8.88
C GLU A 15 -5.98 -18.68 -9.91
N GLN A 16 -6.24 -18.46 -11.21
CA GLN A 16 -5.22 -18.57 -12.25
C GLN A 16 -4.07 -17.57 -12.02
N ILE A 17 -4.37 -16.31 -11.76
CA ILE A 17 -3.36 -15.29 -11.44
C ILE A 17 -2.54 -15.75 -10.24
N PHE A 18 -3.17 -16.17 -9.15
CA PHE A 18 -2.45 -16.53 -7.92
C PHE A 18 -1.81 -17.92 -7.93
N SER A 19 -2.23 -18.83 -8.82
CA SER A 19 -1.55 -20.11 -9.08
C SER A 19 -0.28 -19.95 -9.91
N TYR A 20 -0.18 -18.82 -10.63
CA TYR A 20 1.03 -18.47 -11.34
C TYR A 20 2.12 -18.17 -10.30
N ASN A 21 3.24 -18.87 -10.40
CA ASN A 21 4.37 -18.68 -9.49
C ASN A 21 5.01 -17.33 -9.82
N PHE A 22 4.48 -16.26 -9.24
CA PHE A 22 5.08 -14.94 -9.32
C PHE A 22 6.34 -14.93 -8.48
N GLU A 23 7.49 -15.02 -9.14
CA GLU A 23 8.74 -14.58 -8.53
C GLU A 23 8.65 -13.05 -8.35
N MET A 24 8.27 -12.63 -7.14
CA MET A 24 8.35 -11.24 -6.75
C MET A 24 9.81 -10.81 -6.81
N ALA A 25 10.08 -9.69 -7.50
CA ALA A 25 11.43 -9.16 -7.60
C ALA A 25 11.98 -8.84 -6.20
N SER A 26 13.11 -9.45 -5.84
CA SER A 26 13.85 -9.14 -4.62
C SER A 26 14.62 -7.82 -4.79
N ILE A 27 14.36 -6.88 -3.89
CA ILE A 27 15.04 -5.57 -3.87
C ILE A 27 16.51 -5.75 -3.47
N ALA A 28 16.80 -6.72 -2.61
CA ALA A 28 18.16 -7.05 -2.19
C ALA A 28 19.00 -7.56 -3.37
N ASP A 29 18.41 -8.37 -4.24
CA ASP A 29 19.12 -8.99 -5.37
C ASP A 29 19.25 -8.04 -6.57
N ASN A 30 18.39 -7.02 -6.70
CA ASN A 30 18.43 -6.09 -7.82
C ASN A 30 18.01 -4.64 -7.48
N PRO A 31 18.88 -3.87 -6.79
CA PRO A 31 18.56 -2.52 -6.30
C PRO A 31 18.48 -1.43 -7.38
N ASN A 32 18.69 -1.76 -8.66
CA ASN A 32 18.63 -0.85 -9.81
C ASN A 32 17.91 -1.49 -11.02
N GLN A 33 16.75 -2.08 -10.78
CA GLN A 33 15.97 -2.71 -11.84
C GLN A 33 15.40 -1.66 -12.82
N ASN A 34 15.68 -1.82 -14.13
CA ASN A 34 15.16 -0.97 -15.21
C ASN A 34 15.39 0.54 -15.02
N GLY A 35 16.49 0.93 -14.37
CA GLY A 35 16.81 2.34 -14.09
C GLY A 35 16.09 2.94 -12.88
N TYR A 36 15.22 2.17 -12.20
CA TYR A 36 14.60 2.58 -10.95
C TYR A 36 15.56 2.33 -9.79
N ASN A 37 16.03 3.41 -9.16
CA ASN A 37 16.97 3.34 -8.05
C ASN A 37 16.21 3.32 -6.72
N PHE A 38 16.08 2.13 -6.13
CA PHE A 38 15.39 1.92 -4.87
C PHE A 38 16.00 2.73 -3.72
N ASN A 39 17.31 2.97 -3.74
CA ASN A 39 18.00 3.76 -2.72
C ASN A 39 17.67 5.27 -2.78
N LYS A 40 17.16 5.77 -3.91
CA LYS A 40 16.73 7.17 -4.07
C LYS A 40 15.23 7.37 -3.88
N SER A 41 14.45 6.29 -3.84
CA SER A 41 13.00 6.37 -3.69
C SER A 41 12.62 6.76 -2.26
N PRO A 42 11.92 7.88 -2.05
CA PRO A 42 11.41 8.27 -0.74
C PRO A 42 10.57 7.19 -0.06
N PHE A 43 9.79 6.45 -0.84
CA PHE A 43 8.98 5.33 -0.39
C PHE A 43 9.85 4.20 0.18
N TRP A 44 10.83 3.72 -0.58
CA TRP A 44 11.68 2.61 -0.14
C TRP A 44 12.59 2.98 1.02
N GLN A 45 13.10 4.21 1.06
CA GLN A 45 13.81 4.73 2.22
C GLN A 45 12.94 4.73 3.48
N LEU A 46 11.65 5.10 3.36
CA LEU A 46 10.72 5.05 4.48
C LEU A 46 10.47 3.60 4.93
N CYS A 47 10.22 2.68 4.01
CA CYS A 47 10.04 1.26 4.33
C CYS A 47 11.23 0.70 5.11
N LYS A 48 12.45 0.97 4.65
CA LYS A 48 13.68 0.55 5.34
C LYS A 48 13.76 1.10 6.77
N GLU A 49 13.47 2.39 6.97
CA GLU A 49 13.48 3.00 8.31
C GLU A 49 12.40 2.41 9.23
N VAL A 50 11.20 2.13 8.71
CA VAL A 50 10.14 1.46 9.49
C VAL A 50 10.59 0.08 9.94
N MET A 51 11.13 -0.73 9.03
CA MET A 51 11.61 -2.09 9.36
C MET A 51 12.79 -2.06 10.33
N LYS A 52 13.73 -1.15 10.14
CA LYS A 52 14.84 -0.92 11.07
C LYS A 52 14.35 -0.61 12.48
N LEU A 53 13.39 0.31 12.63
CA LEU A 53 12.82 0.66 13.93
C LEU A 53 11.97 -0.47 14.53
N ALA A 54 11.45 -1.37 13.70
CA ALA A 54 10.77 -2.59 14.12
C ALA A 54 11.74 -3.73 14.53
N GLY A 55 13.06 -3.54 14.38
CA GLY A 55 14.08 -4.53 14.72
C GLY A 55 14.50 -5.45 13.57
N GLU A 56 14.05 -5.19 12.34
CA GLU A 56 14.26 -6.02 11.15
C GLU A 56 15.13 -5.26 10.13
N GLU A 57 16.38 -4.90 10.50
CA GLU A 57 17.28 -4.15 9.60
C GLU A 57 17.94 -5.06 8.54
N GLU A 58 18.32 -6.27 8.93
CA GLU A 58 18.92 -7.26 8.03
C GLU A 58 17.84 -7.92 7.17
N ASN A 59 18.06 -7.99 5.85
CA ASN A 59 17.09 -8.54 4.88
C ASN A 59 15.67 -7.97 5.02
N TRP A 60 15.55 -6.71 5.43
CA TRP A 60 14.27 -6.04 5.70
C TRP A 60 13.26 -6.16 4.56
N SER A 61 13.74 -6.20 3.31
CA SER A 61 12.91 -6.34 2.12
C SER A 61 12.15 -7.66 2.05
N ASP A 62 12.69 -8.73 2.61
CA ASP A 62 12.10 -10.08 2.56
C ASP A 62 10.93 -10.21 3.54
N ARG A 63 10.83 -9.25 4.47
CA ARG A 63 9.75 -9.12 5.45
C ARG A 63 8.68 -8.13 5.02
N VAL A 64 8.84 -7.50 3.85
CA VAL A 64 7.93 -6.48 3.34
C VAL A 64 7.25 -6.96 2.07
N LEU A 65 5.92 -6.96 2.10
CA LEU A 65 5.11 -7.02 0.89
C LEU A 65 4.74 -5.59 0.51
N TRP A 66 4.85 -5.28 -0.79
CA TRP A 66 4.44 -3.98 -1.32
C TRP A 66 3.39 -4.18 -2.41
N SER A 67 2.44 -3.27 -2.47
CA SER A 67 1.34 -3.31 -3.42
C SER A 67 0.84 -1.90 -3.69
N ASN A 68 0.47 -1.63 -4.95
CA ASN A 68 -0.12 -0.34 -5.32
C ASN A 68 -1.59 -0.26 -4.89
N LEU A 69 -1.98 0.93 -4.42
CA LEU A 69 -3.37 1.25 -4.09
C LEU A 69 -4.28 1.19 -5.33
N TYR A 70 -3.81 1.78 -6.45
CA TYR A 70 -4.43 1.71 -7.76
C TYR A 70 -3.65 0.75 -8.65
N LYS A 71 -4.34 -0.26 -9.19
CA LYS A 71 -3.71 -1.39 -9.90
C LYS A 71 -3.38 -1.10 -11.35
N VAL A 72 -4.04 -0.09 -11.94
CA VAL A 72 -3.85 0.32 -13.32
C VAL A 72 -3.51 1.81 -13.33
N ALA A 73 -2.45 2.16 -14.05
CA ALA A 73 -1.99 3.53 -14.18
C ALA A 73 -1.35 3.74 -15.57
N PRO A 74 -1.39 4.97 -16.13
CA PRO A 74 -0.76 5.25 -17.42
C PRO A 74 0.76 5.05 -17.35
N PHE A 75 1.31 4.25 -18.26
CA PHE A 75 2.73 3.90 -18.28
C PHE A 75 3.67 5.12 -18.31
N LYS A 76 3.26 6.21 -18.96
CA LYS A 76 4.09 7.42 -19.16
C LYS A 76 3.78 8.57 -18.18
N GLU A 77 2.60 8.58 -17.56
CA GLU A 77 2.08 9.77 -16.85
C GLU A 77 1.93 9.58 -15.33
N GLY A 78 2.35 8.43 -14.81
CA GLY A 78 2.35 8.16 -13.38
C GLY A 78 0.98 7.72 -12.87
N ASN A 79 0.38 8.46 -11.93
CA ASN A 79 -0.87 8.06 -11.28
C ASN A 79 -2.07 8.12 -12.26
N PRO A 80 -3.12 7.30 -12.06
CA PRO A 80 -4.34 7.37 -12.87
C PRO A 80 -5.08 8.70 -12.69
N ASP A 81 -5.75 9.16 -13.75
CA ASP A 81 -6.63 10.33 -13.70
C ASP A 81 -8.01 9.99 -13.12
N ASN A 82 -8.86 11.00 -12.88
CA ASN A 82 -10.18 10.79 -12.30
C ASN A 82 -11.10 9.90 -13.16
N LYS A 83 -10.95 9.96 -14.49
CA LYS A 83 -11.75 9.14 -15.40
C LYS A 83 -11.38 7.66 -15.23
N LEU A 84 -10.09 7.35 -15.23
CA LEU A 84 -9.60 6.00 -15.03
C LEU A 84 -9.90 5.49 -13.62
N ILE A 85 -9.67 6.31 -12.58
CA ILE A 85 -10.00 5.95 -11.19
C ILE A 85 -11.47 5.55 -11.06
N LYS A 86 -12.38 6.32 -11.64
CA LYS A 86 -13.82 6.01 -11.61
C LYS A 86 -14.14 4.60 -12.10
N GLU A 87 -13.47 4.17 -13.16
CA GLU A 87 -13.69 2.85 -13.77
C GLU A 87 -13.04 1.72 -12.96
N ILE A 88 -11.93 1.98 -12.25
CA ILE A 88 -11.12 0.91 -11.65
C ILE A 88 -11.18 0.83 -10.12
N ILE A 89 -11.69 1.85 -9.41
CA ILE A 89 -11.53 1.95 -7.95
C ILE A 89 -12.14 0.76 -7.20
N GLU A 90 -13.34 0.30 -7.59
CA GLU A 90 -13.96 -0.86 -6.97
C GLU A 90 -13.15 -2.14 -7.19
N SER A 91 -12.62 -2.33 -8.41
CA SER A 91 -11.76 -3.45 -8.75
C SER A 91 -10.43 -3.40 -7.97
N CYS A 92 -9.83 -2.21 -7.83
CA CYS A 92 -8.62 -2.02 -7.03
C CYS A 92 -8.85 -2.38 -5.56
N ILE A 93 -9.97 -1.93 -4.98
CA ILE A 93 -10.38 -2.27 -3.61
C ILE A 93 -10.58 -3.79 -3.46
N LYS A 94 -11.23 -4.44 -4.43
CA LYS A 94 -11.43 -5.89 -4.42
C LYS A 94 -10.10 -6.63 -4.45
N ILE A 95 -9.22 -6.31 -5.40
CA ILE A 95 -7.90 -6.95 -5.54
C ILE A 95 -7.06 -6.78 -4.28
N LEU A 96 -6.95 -5.55 -3.76
CA LEU A 96 -6.19 -5.29 -2.53
C LEU A 96 -6.75 -6.07 -1.32
N ASN A 97 -8.07 -6.17 -1.21
CA ASN A 97 -8.70 -6.97 -0.17
C ASN A 97 -8.41 -8.48 -0.33
N TYR A 98 -8.27 -9.00 -1.56
CA TYR A 98 -7.81 -10.37 -1.79
C TYR A 98 -6.34 -10.55 -1.41
N GLU A 99 -5.46 -9.62 -1.79
CA GLU A 99 -4.03 -9.66 -1.41
C GLU A 99 -3.87 -9.71 0.12
N ILE A 100 -4.58 -8.87 0.86
CA ILE A 100 -4.52 -8.87 2.33
C ILE A 100 -5.03 -10.20 2.90
N LYS A 101 -6.10 -10.77 2.35
CA LYS A 101 -6.59 -12.09 2.79
C LYS A 101 -5.59 -13.21 2.53
N LEU A 102 -4.91 -13.17 1.39
CA LEU A 102 -3.94 -14.17 0.96
C LEU A 102 -2.71 -14.14 1.86
N TYR A 103 -2.09 -12.97 2.00
CA TYR A 103 -0.83 -12.82 2.70
C TYR A 103 -0.97 -12.66 4.22
N ARG A 104 -2.18 -12.32 4.70
CA ARG A 104 -2.50 -12.14 6.13
C ARG A 104 -1.45 -11.30 6.88
N PRO A 105 -1.13 -10.09 6.42
CA PRO A 105 -0.14 -9.26 7.09
C PRO A 105 -0.63 -8.88 8.50
N SER A 106 0.30 -8.84 9.46
CA SER A 106 -0.01 -8.36 10.83
C SER A 106 -0.11 -6.84 10.92
N HIS A 107 0.60 -6.13 10.03
CA HIS A 107 0.67 -4.67 9.98
C HIS A 107 0.58 -4.21 8.52
N ILE A 108 -0.17 -3.13 8.28
CA ILE A 108 -0.34 -2.52 6.96
C ILE A 108 -0.11 -1.01 7.09
N VAL A 109 0.79 -0.47 6.27
CA VAL A 109 1.01 0.98 6.15
C VAL A 109 0.55 1.43 4.77
N PHE A 110 -0.50 2.25 4.73
CA PHE A 110 -0.89 2.99 3.53
C PHE A 110 -0.10 4.30 3.48
N VAL A 111 0.95 4.34 2.66
CA VAL A 111 1.73 5.54 2.38
C VAL A 111 1.05 6.34 1.27
N THR A 112 0.06 7.14 1.63
CA THR A 112 -0.79 7.88 0.70
C THR A 112 -1.48 9.05 1.38
N ASP A 113 -1.93 10.04 0.60
CA ASP A 113 -2.67 11.17 1.15
C ASP A 113 -4.17 10.87 1.27
N ALA A 114 -4.86 11.68 2.09
CA ALA A 114 -6.25 11.45 2.46
C ALA A 114 -7.18 11.24 1.27
N TRP A 115 -7.06 12.09 0.24
CA TRP A 115 -7.90 11.99 -0.96
C TRP A 115 -7.70 10.67 -1.72
N TRP A 116 -6.48 10.16 -1.82
CA TRP A 116 -6.22 8.90 -2.53
C TRP A 116 -6.79 7.69 -1.80
N PHE A 117 -6.83 7.73 -0.46
CA PHE A 117 -7.40 6.66 0.37
C PHE A 117 -8.93 6.78 0.50
N ASP A 118 -9.44 8.00 0.58
CA ASP A 118 -10.86 8.32 0.72
C ASP A 118 -11.32 9.37 -0.31
N PRO A 119 -11.42 9.01 -1.61
CA PRO A 119 -11.92 9.92 -2.63
C PRO A 119 -13.46 9.95 -2.64
N SER A 120 -14.12 9.75 -1.49
CA SER A 120 -15.58 9.57 -1.41
C SER A 120 -16.37 10.81 -1.83
N ASP A 121 -15.73 11.98 -1.81
CA ASP A 121 -16.31 13.23 -2.32
C ASP A 121 -16.41 13.25 -3.85
N THR A 122 -15.67 12.37 -4.54
CA THR A 122 -15.63 12.27 -6.01
C THR A 122 -16.22 10.96 -6.52
N PHE A 123 -16.01 9.85 -5.81
CA PHE A 123 -16.45 8.51 -6.20
C PHE A 123 -17.26 7.83 -5.11
N LYS A 124 -18.14 6.90 -5.49
CA LYS A 124 -19.00 6.18 -4.53
C LYS A 124 -18.27 5.16 -3.66
N ALA A 125 -17.04 4.80 -4.02
CA ALA A 125 -16.25 3.79 -3.34
C ALA A 125 -14.96 4.39 -2.79
N SER A 126 -14.54 3.93 -1.61
CA SER A 126 -13.23 4.28 -1.06
C SER A 126 -12.59 3.16 -0.23
N PHE A 127 -11.27 3.23 -0.09
CA PHE A 127 -10.51 2.28 0.74
C PHE A 127 -10.86 2.44 2.22
N LYS A 128 -11.08 3.68 2.68
CA LYS A 128 -11.63 3.97 4.01
C LYS A 128 -12.89 3.17 4.29
N GLN A 129 -13.90 3.21 3.41
CA GLN A 129 -15.15 2.48 3.62
C GLN A 129 -14.93 0.97 3.67
N LYS A 130 -14.07 0.43 2.80
CA LYS A 130 -13.77 -1.01 2.77
C LYS A 130 -13.07 -1.47 4.05
N PHE A 131 -12.05 -0.74 4.47
CA PHE A 131 -11.19 -1.10 5.60
C PHE A 131 -11.68 -0.56 6.93
N ASP A 132 -12.73 0.27 6.93
CA ASP A 132 -13.30 0.88 8.14
C ASP A 132 -12.25 1.63 8.97
N ILE A 133 -11.35 2.33 8.27
CA ILE A 133 -10.26 3.09 8.89
C ILE A 133 -10.60 4.57 8.78
N PRO A 134 -11.01 5.24 9.88
CA PRO A 134 -11.28 6.67 9.85
C PRO A 134 -10.01 7.42 9.46
N ILE A 135 -10.18 8.45 8.62
CA ILE A 135 -9.09 9.34 8.25
C ILE A 135 -9.46 10.81 8.44
N GLU A 136 -8.46 11.63 8.73
CA GLU A 136 -8.53 13.08 8.79
C GLU A 136 -8.20 13.68 7.43
N HIS A 137 -9.12 14.52 6.94
CA HIS A 137 -8.97 15.27 5.69
C HIS A 137 -8.46 16.69 5.97
N ASN A 138 -7.85 17.33 4.97
CA ASN A 138 -7.40 18.73 5.02
C ASN A 138 -6.44 19.05 6.18
N THR A 139 -5.64 18.08 6.61
CA THR A 139 -4.68 18.25 7.69
C THR A 139 -3.43 19.01 7.22
N ASP A 140 -2.81 19.78 8.11
CA ASP A 140 -1.57 20.49 7.80
C ASP A 140 -0.36 19.55 7.67
N LYS A 141 0.80 20.06 7.25
CA LYS A 141 2.01 19.26 7.03
C LYS A 141 2.58 18.61 8.30
N SER A 142 2.24 19.10 9.49
CA SER A 142 2.67 18.52 10.76
C SER A 142 1.90 17.23 11.10
N THR A 143 0.69 17.06 10.56
CA THR A 143 -0.06 15.80 10.68
C THR A 143 0.46 14.76 9.70
N ILE A 144 1.31 13.87 10.20
CA ILE A 144 1.94 12.79 9.42
C ILE A 144 1.04 11.57 9.30
N ILE A 145 0.43 11.15 10.40
CA ILE A 145 -0.51 10.03 10.47
C ILE A 145 -1.91 10.59 10.33
N ILE A 146 -2.60 10.19 9.26
CA ILE A 146 -3.93 10.70 8.93
C ILE A 146 -5.03 9.70 9.25
N GLY A 147 -4.70 8.45 9.56
CA GLY A 147 -5.66 7.44 10.00
C GLY A 147 -4.98 6.24 10.61
N LYS A 148 -5.69 5.52 11.48
CA LYS A 148 -5.22 4.27 12.08
C LYS A 148 -6.40 3.46 12.61
N GLY A 149 -6.25 2.14 12.69
CA GLY A 149 -7.26 1.25 13.25
C GLY A 149 -6.86 -0.21 13.20
N ILE A 150 -7.65 -1.06 13.85
CA ILE A 150 -7.50 -2.51 13.78
C ILE A 150 -8.54 -3.06 12.81
N TRP A 151 -8.09 -3.73 11.76
CA TRP A 151 -8.94 -4.36 10.78
C TRP A 151 -9.13 -5.83 11.10
N ASN A 152 -10.29 -6.15 11.67
CA ASN A 152 -10.70 -7.50 12.05
C ASN A 152 -11.78 -8.02 11.10
N LYS A 153 -11.40 -8.34 9.85
CA LYS A 153 -12.34 -8.89 8.86
C LYS A 153 -11.68 -10.03 8.11
N SER A 154 -12.51 -10.95 7.61
CA SER A 154 -12.06 -12.01 6.68
C SER A 154 -10.93 -12.90 7.23
N ASN A 155 -10.98 -13.24 8.52
CA ASN A 155 -9.94 -14.03 9.22
C ASN A 155 -8.54 -13.41 9.17
N CYS A 156 -8.46 -12.09 8.97
CA CYS A 156 -7.25 -11.31 9.10
C CYS A 156 -7.44 -10.32 10.25
N ASN A 157 -6.45 -10.25 11.13
CA ASN A 157 -6.32 -9.23 12.15
C ASN A 157 -5.06 -8.44 11.82
N ALA A 158 -5.25 -7.25 11.25
CA ALA A 158 -4.16 -6.39 10.84
C ALA A 158 -4.28 -5.02 11.52
N LYS A 159 -3.18 -4.52 12.06
CA LYS A 159 -3.08 -3.11 12.45
C LYS A 159 -2.85 -2.30 11.19
N ILE A 160 -3.67 -1.27 10.96
CA ILE A 160 -3.58 -0.41 9.80
C ILE A 160 -3.19 1.01 10.24
N VAL A 161 -2.23 1.60 9.53
CA VAL A 161 -1.87 3.01 9.62
C VAL A 161 -1.93 3.62 8.23
N VAL A 162 -2.53 4.81 8.12
CA VAL A 162 -2.56 5.63 6.91
C VAL A 162 -1.74 6.89 7.18
N THR A 163 -0.77 7.17 6.33
CA THR A 163 0.18 8.26 6.51
C THR A 163 0.42 9.00 5.20
N LYS A 164 0.62 10.32 5.28
CA LYS A 164 0.98 11.14 4.14
C LYS A 164 2.20 10.60 3.42
N ARG A 165 2.32 10.94 2.14
CA ARG A 165 3.50 10.56 1.35
C ARG A 165 4.76 11.25 1.90
N PRO A 166 5.92 10.58 1.88
CA PRO A 166 7.16 11.08 2.49
C PRO A 166 7.72 12.36 1.84
N GLU A 167 7.30 12.71 0.63
CA GLU A 167 7.74 13.89 -0.12
C GLU A 167 7.17 15.19 0.46
N GLY A 168 7.99 16.23 0.59
CA GLY A 168 7.51 17.59 0.89
C GLY A 168 7.01 17.86 2.31
N LEU A 169 7.15 16.88 3.23
CA LEU A 169 6.74 16.99 4.64
C LEU A 169 7.70 17.77 5.54
N GLY A 170 8.95 17.97 5.11
CA GLY A 170 9.96 18.68 5.92
C GLY A 170 10.50 17.88 7.11
N ILE A 171 10.23 16.58 7.18
CA ILE A 171 10.76 15.66 8.19
C ILE A 171 11.67 14.60 7.57
N THR A 172 12.56 14.02 8.38
CA THR A 172 13.42 12.91 7.94
C THR A 172 12.62 11.62 7.79
N ARG A 173 13.13 10.66 6.99
CA ARG A 173 12.52 9.32 6.84
C ARG A 173 12.45 8.58 8.16
N LYS A 174 13.48 8.69 8.99
CA LYS A 174 13.49 8.16 10.35
C LYS A 174 12.38 8.80 11.21
N GLY A 175 12.25 10.13 11.20
CA GLY A 175 11.19 10.81 11.94
C GLY A 175 9.79 10.39 11.50
N HIS A 176 9.58 10.23 10.19
CA HIS A 176 8.33 9.69 9.64
C HIS A 176 8.07 8.26 10.11
N ALA A 177 9.08 7.39 10.03
CA ALA A 177 8.98 6.01 10.53
C ALA A 177 8.65 5.96 12.03
N GLU A 178 9.23 6.84 12.86
CA GLU A 178 8.88 6.94 14.28
C GLU A 178 7.40 7.27 14.49
N HIS A 179 6.80 8.16 13.68
CA HIS A 179 5.37 8.42 13.74
C HIS A 179 4.53 7.18 13.42
N ILE A 180 4.95 6.37 12.44
CA ILE A 180 4.28 5.11 12.06
C ILE A 180 4.36 4.09 13.20
N ILE A 181 5.55 3.86 13.76
CA ILE A 181 5.76 2.91 14.87
C ILE A 181 4.94 3.33 16.10
N ARG A 182 4.95 4.61 16.47
CA ARG A 182 4.12 5.14 17.57
C ARG A 182 2.62 4.95 17.30
N ALA A 183 2.18 5.11 16.05
CA ALA A 183 0.79 4.88 15.67
C ALA A 183 0.41 3.41 15.84
N PHE A 184 1.24 2.47 15.40
CA PHE A 184 0.99 1.04 15.62
C PHE A 184 0.98 0.66 17.11
N ALA A 185 1.91 1.19 17.90
CA ALA A 185 1.98 0.95 19.34
C ALA A 185 0.73 1.45 20.09
N SER A 186 0.04 2.46 19.55
CA SER A 186 -1.20 2.97 20.14
C SER A 186 -2.45 2.14 19.83
N LEU A 187 -2.35 1.18 18.91
CA LEU A 187 -3.40 0.22 18.59
C LEU A 187 -3.12 -1.04 19.43
N ASN A 188 -3.72 -1.11 20.62
CA ASN A 188 -3.65 -2.31 21.48
C ASN A 188 -4.70 -3.32 21.08
#